data_AF-A0A7X4B8Q3-F1
#
_entry.id   AF-A0A7X4B8Q3-F1
#
_cell.length_a   1.000
_cell.length_b   1.000
_cell.length_c   1.000
_cell.angle_alpha   90.00
_cell.angle_beta   90.00
_cell.angle_gamma   90.00
#
_symmetry.space_group_name_H-M   'P 1'
#
loop_
_entity.id
_entity.type
_entity.pdbx_description
1 polymer ?
#
loop_
_entity_poly.entity_id
_entity_poly.type
_entity_poly.pdbx_seq_one_letter_code
_entity_poly.pdbx_strand_id
1 'polypeptide(L)'
;MIDEAGRLVKVPFNVNVKNQKHLVMLEKWLSDPDYNAMLLHEMKPSSEPLVKTNAEAAARFQLGLVLLEGGKKKEAIAEWRKALALDPQNWIIHKQIWAVEHPDKFYKGSVDYAWQKTQLESEKSQR
;
A
#
# COMPACT_ATOMS: atom_id res chain seq x y z
N MET A 1 9.68 -3.82 3.27
CA MET A 1 9.15 -5.15 3.62
C MET A 1 9.20 -6.02 2.39
N ILE A 2 9.81 -7.19 2.48
CA ILE A 2 9.88 -8.19 1.39
C ILE A 2 8.99 -9.37 1.81
N ASP A 3 8.19 -9.93 0.90
CA ASP A 3 7.35 -11.11 1.19
C ASP A 3 8.09 -12.44 1.00
N GLU A 4 7.44 -13.56 1.31
CA GLU A 4 7.99 -14.93 1.21
C GLU A 4 8.42 -15.32 -0.23
N ALA A 5 7.90 -14.62 -1.25
CA ALA A 5 8.31 -14.80 -2.63
C ALA A 5 9.52 -13.93 -3.02
N GLY A 6 9.99 -13.04 -2.13
CA GLY A 6 11.08 -12.10 -2.37
C GLY A 6 10.63 -10.76 -2.96
N ARG A 7 9.32 -10.44 -2.95
CA ARG A 7 8.79 -9.21 -3.56
C ARG A 7 8.83 -8.05 -2.57
N LEU A 8 9.33 -6.90 -3.00
CA LEU A 8 9.27 -5.65 -2.23
C LEU A 8 7.83 -5.14 -2.19
N VAL A 9 7.21 -5.18 -1.02
CA VAL A 9 5.85 -4.68 -0.79
C VAL A 9 5.95 -3.24 -0.28
N LYS A 10 6.22 -2.29 -1.18
CA LYS A 10 6.03 -0.85 -0.92
C LYS A 10 5.51 -0.19 -2.20
N VAL A 11 4.22 0.11 -2.21
CA VAL A 11 3.58 0.92 -3.28
C VAL A 11 4.27 2.30 -3.30
N PRO A 12 4.61 2.87 -4.47
CA PRO A 12 4.16 2.50 -5.82
C PRO A 12 4.99 1.43 -6.54
N PHE A 13 6.04 0.87 -5.94
CA PHE A 13 6.96 -0.04 -6.63
C PHE A 13 6.76 -1.49 -6.18
N ASN A 14 5.86 -2.20 -6.85
CA ASN A 14 5.67 -3.64 -6.67
C ASN A 14 6.61 -4.41 -7.62
N VAL A 15 7.91 -4.41 -7.33
CA VAL A 15 8.89 -5.10 -8.19
C VAL A 15 9.06 -6.55 -7.72
N ASN A 16 8.59 -7.50 -8.53
CA ASN A 16 8.92 -8.90 -8.36
C ASN A 16 10.31 -9.17 -8.95
N VAL A 17 11.31 -9.36 -8.09
CA VAL A 17 12.71 -9.62 -8.48
C VAL A 17 12.90 -10.98 -9.16
N LYS A 18 11.94 -11.91 -9.02
CA LYS A 18 11.95 -13.20 -9.73
C LYS A 18 11.23 -13.15 -11.08
N ASN A 19 10.62 -12.02 -11.43
CA ASN A 19 10.00 -11.86 -12.75
C ASN A 19 11.09 -11.68 -13.80
N GLN A 20 11.18 -12.62 -14.74
CA GLN A 20 12.17 -12.62 -15.80
C GLN A 20 12.15 -11.34 -16.65
N LYS A 21 10.97 -10.71 -16.83
CA LYS A 21 10.86 -9.42 -17.52
C LYS A 21 11.55 -8.28 -16.75
N HIS A 22 11.40 -8.26 -15.42
CA HIS A 22 12.07 -7.27 -14.59
C HIS A 22 13.58 -7.49 -14.53
N LEU A 23 14.02 -8.75 -14.51
CA LEU A 23 15.45 -9.10 -14.56
C LEU A 23 16.10 -8.65 -15.87
N VAL A 24 15.46 -8.90 -17.01
CA VAL A 24 15.95 -8.44 -18.32
C VAL A 24 15.97 -6.91 -18.40
N MET A 25 14.97 -6.24 -17.83
CA MET A 25 14.95 -4.78 -17.76
C MET A 25 16.09 -4.23 -16.89
N LEU A 26 16.37 -4.86 -15.74
CA LEU A 26 17.48 -4.48 -14.85
C LEU A 26 18.84 -4.76 -15.49
N GLU A 27 18.99 -5.87 -16.20
CA GLU A 27 20.21 -6.20 -16.94
C GLU A 27 20.50 -5.15 -18.01
N LYS A 28 19.50 -4.79 -18.81
CA LYS A 28 19.61 -3.71 -19.80
C LYS A 28 19.96 -2.36 -19.16
N TRP A 29 19.35 -2.05 -18.02
CA TRP A 29 19.64 -0.83 -17.27
C TRP A 29 21.10 -0.75 -16.79
N LEU A 30 21.71 -1.88 -16.46
CA LEU A 30 23.10 -1.96 -16.03
C LEU A 30 24.09 -2.01 -17.19
N SER A 31 23.71 -2.59 -18.32
CA SER A 31 24.60 -2.85 -19.46
C SER A 31 24.55 -1.78 -20.56
N ASP A 32 23.46 -1.03 -20.65
CA ASP A 32 23.21 -0.09 -21.74
C ASP A 32 22.97 1.33 -21.17
N PRO A 33 23.94 2.25 -21.33
CA PRO A 33 23.83 3.63 -20.86
C PRO A 33 22.66 4.41 -21.48
N ASP A 34 22.25 4.06 -22.70
CA ASP A 34 21.22 4.77 -23.47
C ASP A 34 19.81 4.22 -23.23
N TYR A 35 19.71 3.02 -22.65
CA TYR A 35 18.44 2.38 -22.30
C TYR A 35 17.59 3.26 -21.37
N ASN A 36 18.22 4.05 -20.49
CA ASN A 36 17.55 5.02 -19.64
C ASN A 36 16.84 6.13 -20.42
N ALA A 37 17.45 6.64 -21.48
CA ALA A 37 16.89 7.70 -22.31
C ALA A 37 15.68 7.18 -23.11
N MET A 38 15.76 5.95 -23.61
CA MET A 38 14.63 5.28 -24.27
C MET A 38 13.47 5.03 -23.30
N LEU A 39 13.76 4.54 -22.08
CA LEU A 39 12.73 4.27 -21.08
C LEU A 39 11.95 5.53 -20.71
N LEU A 40 12.65 6.65 -20.52
CA LEU A 40 12.02 7.94 -20.22
C LEU A 40 11.17 8.48 -21.37
N HIS A 41 11.53 8.16 -22.62
CA HIS A 41 10.76 8.56 -23.80
C HIS A 41 9.50 7.70 -23.99
N GLU A 42 9.56 6.41 -23.67
CA GLU A 42 8.43 5.47 -23.77
C GLU A 42 7.45 5.57 -22.59
N MET A 43 7.92 6.07 -21.44
CA MET A 43 7.07 6.34 -20.29
C MET A 43 6.08 7.46 -20.62
N LYS A 44 4.83 7.07 -20.91
CA LYS A 44 3.72 8.04 -20.90
C LYS A 44 3.67 8.69 -19.51
N PRO A 45 3.64 10.02 -19.38
CA PRO A 45 3.33 10.64 -18.11
C PRO A 45 1.99 10.06 -17.66
N SER A 46 1.96 9.47 -16.46
CA SER A 46 0.72 8.96 -15.91
C SER A 46 -0.26 10.13 -15.83
N SER A 47 -1.22 10.15 -16.75
CA SER A 47 -2.30 11.14 -16.82
C SER A 47 -3.46 10.79 -15.90
N GLU A 48 -3.31 9.78 -15.03
CA GLU A 48 -4.30 9.49 -14.01
C GLU A 48 -4.22 10.56 -12.91
N PRO A 49 -5.36 11.03 -12.37
CA PRO A 49 -5.42 12.02 -11.29
C PRO A 49 -4.97 11.44 -9.94
N LEU A 50 -3.86 10.68 -9.94
CA LEU A 50 -3.22 10.06 -8.77
C LEU A 50 -2.80 11.09 -7.71
N VAL A 51 -2.66 12.37 -8.07
CA VAL A 51 -2.14 13.39 -7.15
C VAL A 51 -3.25 13.98 -6.27
N LYS A 52 -4.48 14.16 -6.78
CA LYS A 52 -5.58 14.77 -6.01
C LYS A 52 -6.24 13.79 -5.05
N THR A 53 -6.55 12.57 -5.50
CA THR A 53 -7.19 11.54 -4.67
C THR A 53 -6.27 11.07 -3.54
N ASN A 54 -4.97 10.99 -3.81
CA ASN A 54 -3.97 10.52 -2.84
C ASN A 54 -3.68 11.56 -1.75
N ALA A 55 -3.71 12.86 -2.07
CA ALA A 55 -3.53 13.92 -1.07
C ALA A 55 -4.69 13.98 -0.07
N GLU A 56 -5.95 13.86 -0.53
CA GLU A 56 -7.10 13.82 0.37
C GLU A 56 -7.12 12.54 1.23
N ALA A 57 -6.80 11.38 0.63
CA ALA A 57 -6.66 10.13 1.36
C ALA A 57 -5.59 10.24 2.47
N ALA A 58 -4.43 10.82 2.15
CA ALA A 58 -3.35 11.04 3.11
C ALA A 58 -3.77 12.00 4.24
N ALA A 59 -4.46 13.09 3.94
CA ALA A 59 -4.94 14.04 4.95
C ALA A 59 -5.93 13.37 5.93
N ARG A 60 -6.88 12.59 5.40
CA ARG A 60 -7.83 11.81 6.22
C ARG A 60 -7.11 10.75 7.07
N PHE A 61 -6.08 10.12 6.52
CA PHE A 61 -5.24 9.19 7.26
C PHE A 61 -4.56 9.84 8.46
N GLN A 62 -3.92 11.00 8.25
CA GLN A 62 -3.26 11.77 9.31
C GLN A 62 -4.26 12.24 10.37
N LEU A 63 -5.45 12.70 9.97
CA LEU A 63 -6.51 13.06 10.91
C LEU A 63 -6.90 11.88 11.79
N GLY A 64 -7.03 10.68 11.22
CA GLY A 64 -7.33 9.47 12.00
C GLY A 64 -6.23 9.12 13.02
N LEU A 65 -4.95 9.35 12.70
CA LEU A 65 -3.84 9.18 13.65
C LEU A 65 -3.96 10.15 14.83
N VAL A 66 -4.21 11.44 14.57
CA VAL A 66 -4.41 12.46 15.62
C VAL A 66 -5.62 12.12 16.49
N LEU A 67 -6.71 11.66 15.89
CA LEU A 67 -7.90 11.22 16.63
C LEU A 67 -7.59 10.00 17.51
N LEU A 68 -6.78 9.06 17.02
CA LEU A 68 -6.37 7.89 17.79
C LEU A 68 -5.52 8.28 18.99
N GLU A 69 -4.55 9.19 18.83
CA GLU A 69 -3.73 9.73 19.91
C GLU A 69 -4.61 10.42 20.98
N GLY A 70 -5.67 11.11 20.55
CA GLY A 70 -6.70 11.65 21.43
C GLY A 70 -7.65 10.63 22.07
N GLY A 71 -7.42 9.32 21.87
CA GLY A 71 -8.25 8.24 22.40
C GLY A 71 -9.57 7.99 21.64
N LYS A 72 -9.84 8.74 20.58
CA LYS A 72 -11.08 8.72 19.81
C LYS A 72 -11.06 7.64 18.71
N LYS A 73 -10.92 6.38 19.14
CA LYS A 73 -10.78 5.21 18.24
C LYS A 73 -11.87 5.11 17.17
N LYS A 74 -13.13 5.36 17.53
CA LYS A 74 -14.27 5.28 16.59
C LYS A 74 -14.19 6.35 15.50
N GLU A 75 -13.84 7.58 15.86
CA GLU A 75 -13.67 8.70 14.91
C GLU A 75 -12.46 8.44 13.99
N ALA A 76 -11.37 7.90 14.54
CA ALA A 76 -10.19 7.51 13.76
C ALA A 76 -10.52 6.48 12.67
N ILE A 77 -11.21 5.39 13.04
CA ILE A 77 -11.64 4.36 12.08
C ILE A 77 -12.55 4.96 10.99
N ALA A 78 -13.45 5.87 11.36
CA ALA A 78 -14.34 6.51 10.39
C ALA A 78 -13.57 7.32 9.33
N GLU A 79 -12.57 8.09 9.74
CA GLU A 79 -11.72 8.85 8.79
C GLU A 79 -10.83 7.93 7.95
N TRP A 80 -10.30 6.85 8.53
CA TRP A 80 -9.55 5.86 7.78
C TRP A 80 -10.39 5.10 6.74
N ARG A 81 -11.65 4.79 7.04
CA ARG A 81 -12.57 4.20 6.05
C ARG A 81 -12.86 5.16 4.89
N LYS A 82 -12.99 6.46 5.15
CA LYS A 82 -13.11 7.48 4.09
C LYS A 82 -11.83 7.57 3.27
N ALA A 83 -10.67 7.48 3.90
CA ALA A 83 -9.39 7.44 3.20
C ALA A 83 -9.25 6.20 2.31
N LEU A 84 -9.71 5.02 2.75
CA LEU A 84 -9.77 3.80 1.94
C LEU A 84 -10.80 3.84 0.79
N ALA A 85 -11.82 4.70 0.87
CA ALA A 85 -12.71 4.92 -0.27
C ALA A 85 -11.98 5.65 -1.42
N LEU A 86 -11.01 6.50 -1.07
CA LEU A 86 -10.18 7.27 -2.01
C LEU A 86 -8.95 6.50 -2.48
N ASP A 87 -8.32 5.75 -1.58
CA ASP A 87 -7.20 4.84 -1.87
C ASP A 87 -7.44 3.44 -1.28
N PRO A 88 -8.23 2.60 -1.99
CA PRO A 88 -8.56 1.25 -1.53
C PRO A 88 -7.37 0.31 -1.34
N GLN A 89 -6.26 0.59 -2.02
CA GLN A 89 -5.08 -0.26 -2.01
C GLN A 89 -4.07 0.15 -0.94
N ASN A 90 -4.41 1.15 -0.11
CA ASN A 90 -3.53 1.63 0.94
C ASN A 90 -3.42 0.64 2.10
N TRP A 91 -2.40 -0.21 2.03
CA TRP A 91 -2.13 -1.24 3.02
C TRP A 91 -1.86 -0.70 4.43
N ILE A 92 -1.36 0.53 4.52
CA ILE A 92 -1.07 1.17 5.81
C ILE A 92 -2.40 1.43 6.54
N ILE A 93 -3.40 1.95 5.83
CA ILE A 93 -4.70 2.31 6.41
C ILE A 93 -5.45 1.05 6.87
N HIS A 94 -5.45 -0.01 6.06
CA HIS A 94 -6.00 -1.32 6.44
C HIS A 94 -5.42 -1.83 7.75
N LYS A 95 -4.09 -1.83 7.87
CA LYS A 95 -3.41 -2.27 9.09
C LYS A 95 -3.74 -1.42 10.30
N GLN A 96 -3.91 -0.11 10.14
CA GLN A 96 -4.27 0.75 11.27
C GLN A 96 -5.69 0.45 11.78
N ILE A 97 -6.66 0.27 10.88
CA ILE A 97 -8.03 -0.12 11.27
C ILE A 97 -7.99 -1.46 12.01
N TRP A 98 -7.36 -2.46 11.42
CA TRP A 98 -7.25 -3.80 12.00
C TRP A 98 -6.53 -3.84 13.35
N ALA A 99 -5.47 -3.04 13.53
CA ALA A 99 -4.76 -2.96 14.80
C ALA A 99 -5.62 -2.32 15.92
N VAL A 100 -6.55 -1.44 15.55
CA VAL A 100 -7.48 -0.82 16.50
C VAL A 100 -8.67 -1.73 16.80
N GLU A 101 -9.22 -2.42 15.80
CA GLU A 101 -10.36 -3.34 15.94
C GLU A 101 -9.96 -4.69 16.58
N HIS A 102 -8.74 -5.17 16.29
CA HIS A 102 -8.21 -6.47 16.71
C HIS A 102 -6.82 -6.35 17.34
N PRO A 103 -6.67 -5.63 18.46
CA PRO A 103 -5.37 -5.38 19.08
C PRO A 103 -4.64 -6.68 19.49
N ASP A 104 -5.38 -7.74 19.79
CA ASP A 104 -4.84 -9.07 20.08
C ASP A 104 -4.06 -9.68 18.90
N LYS A 105 -4.43 -9.35 17.66
CA LYS A 105 -3.79 -9.87 16.43
C LYS A 105 -2.51 -9.14 16.04
N PHE A 106 -2.26 -7.97 16.63
CA PHE A 106 -1.12 -7.11 16.29
C PHE A 106 -0.11 -6.96 17.41
N TYR A 107 -0.57 -6.94 18.67
CA TYR A 107 0.29 -6.64 19.82
C TYR A 107 0.66 -7.88 20.64
N LYS A 108 0.07 -9.05 20.37
CA LYS A 108 0.44 -10.32 21.01
C LYS A 108 1.08 -11.26 19.99
N GLY A 109 2.42 -11.34 20.00
CA GLY A 109 3.19 -12.30 19.22
C GLY A 109 3.49 -11.87 17.78
N SER A 110 3.82 -12.84 16.92
CA SER A 110 4.16 -12.63 15.51
C SER A 110 2.95 -12.19 14.69
N VAL A 111 3.18 -11.34 13.69
CA VAL A 111 2.16 -10.86 12.76
C VAL A 111 1.47 -12.04 12.04
N ASP A 112 0.15 -12.19 12.23
CA ASP A 112 -0.65 -13.24 11.59
C ASP A 112 -1.06 -12.83 10.16
N TYR A 113 -0.26 -13.26 9.18
CA TYR A 113 -0.48 -12.96 7.76
C TYR A 113 -1.69 -13.69 7.15
N ALA A 114 -2.02 -14.88 7.66
CA ALA A 114 -3.17 -15.64 7.19
C ALA A 114 -4.47 -14.90 7.52
N TRP A 115 -4.55 -14.38 8.75
CA TRP A 115 -5.68 -13.55 9.19
C TRP A 115 -5.85 -12.27 8.36
N GLN A 116 -4.75 -11.57 8.05
CA GLN A 116 -4.80 -10.34 7.22
C GLN A 116 -5.34 -10.62 5.81
N LYS A 117 -5.00 -11.78 5.22
CA LYS A 117 -5.50 -12.16 3.90
C LYS A 117 -7.00 -12.43 3.91
N THR A 118 -7.50 -13.12 4.94
CA THR A 118 -8.93 -13.36 5.11
C THR A 118 -9.72 -12.05 5.28
N GLN A 119 -9.19 -11.07 6.02
CA GLN A 119 -9.84 -9.77 6.15
C GLN A 119 -9.96 -9.03 4.80
N LEU A 120 -8.89 -8.99 4.01
CA LEU A 120 -8.95 -8.40 2.67
C LEU A 120 -10.00 -9.06 1.76
N GLU A 121 -10.12 -10.39 1.82
CA GLU A 121 -11.13 -11.11 1.04
C GLU A 121 -12.54 -10.76 1.51
N SER A 122 -12.79 -10.71 2.82
CA SER A 122 -14.07 -10.28 3.40
C SER A 122 -14.44 -8.86 3.00
N GLU A 123 -13.51 -7.91 3.10
CA GLU A 123 -13.74 -6.51 2.73
C GLU A 123 -14.04 -6.34 1.23
N LYS A 124 -13.40 -7.15 0.38
CA LYS A 124 -13.68 -7.17 -1.07
C LYS A 124 -15.05 -7.76 -1.38
N SER A 125 -15.51 -8.75 -0.63
CA SER A 125 -16.83 -9.36 -0.80
C SER A 125 -17.98 -8.52 -0.24
N GLN A 126 -17.69 -7.56 0.65
CA GLN A 126 -18.68 -6.64 1.24
C GLN A 126 -18.80 -5.29 0.50
N ARG A 127 -17.98 -5.07 -0.53
CA ARG A 127 -18.07 -3.93 -1.45
C ARG A 127 -18.99 -4.25 -2.61
#